data_AF-A0A523DXD8-F1
#
_entry.id   AF-A0A523DXD8-F1
#
_cell.length_a   1.000
_cell.length_b   1.000
_cell.length_c   1.000
_cell.angle_alpha   90.00
_cell.angle_beta   90.00
_cell.angle_gamma   90.00
#
_symmetry.space_group_name_H-M   'P 1'
#
loop_
_entity.id
_entity.type
_entity.pdbx_description
1 polymer ?
#
loop_
_entity_poly.entity_id
_entity_poly.type
_entity_poly.pdbx_seq_one_letter_code
_entity_poly.pdbx_strand_id
1 'polypeptide(L)'
;MHIFFTALLLLVVTSEPIEDFMKRGPTRVIAHWGLCPRTRLPRSKKRSRSAADMFELDVLLSRDGCVVVIHDDTLDRTTDGEGEVAAFTLAELKKLDAGSWFSEEFAGERIPTLEQALRLAKGRILVNVEIKTEAVGDGIVAKALEIIDELDMKDNVVISSFDPKALSKARELDLEET
;
A
#
# COMPACT_ATOMS: atom_id res chain seq x y z
N MET A 1 -17.58 -16.10 43.35
CA MET A 1 -17.20 -16.37 41.94
C MET A 1 -17.24 -15.04 41.20
N HIS A 2 -16.13 -14.30 41.21
CA HIS A 2 -16.05 -12.98 40.58
C HIS A 2 -15.50 -13.15 39.16
N ILE A 3 -16.33 -12.85 38.17
CA ILE A 3 -15.94 -12.80 36.77
C ILE A 3 -15.35 -11.41 36.54
N PHE A 4 -14.03 -11.33 36.35
CA PHE A 4 -13.37 -10.12 35.86
C PHE A 4 -13.66 -10.00 34.36
N PHE A 5 -14.46 -9.03 33.97
CA PHE A 5 -14.54 -8.57 32.58
C PHE A 5 -13.38 -7.60 32.35
N THR A 6 -12.28 -8.08 31.77
CA THR A 6 -11.26 -7.22 31.18
C THR A 6 -11.83 -6.64 29.88
N ALA A 7 -12.29 -5.40 29.95
CA ALA A 7 -12.58 -4.60 28.76
C ALA A 7 -11.24 -4.27 28.08
N LEU A 8 -11.01 -4.87 26.92
CA LEU A 8 -9.95 -4.46 26.00
C LEU A 8 -10.36 -3.10 25.43
N LEU A 9 -9.78 -2.02 25.97
CA LEU A 9 -9.97 -0.67 25.46
C LEU A 9 -9.12 -0.53 24.20
N LEU A 10 -9.71 -0.80 23.04
CA LEU A 10 -9.14 -0.46 21.74
C LEU A 10 -9.40 1.03 21.50
N LEU A 11 -8.49 1.91 21.94
CA LEU A 11 -8.53 3.33 21.57
C LEU A 11 -7.97 3.44 20.15
N VAL A 12 -8.85 3.39 19.15
CA VAL A 12 -8.49 3.75 17.78
C VAL A 12 -8.69 5.25 17.66
N VAL A 13 -7.60 6.02 17.64
CA VAL A 13 -7.65 7.40 17.18
C VAL A 13 -7.74 7.32 15.65
N THR A 14 -8.94 7.20 15.11
CA THR A 14 -9.18 7.34 13.67
C THR A 14 -9.55 8.78 13.38
N SER A 15 -8.94 9.34 12.34
CA SER A 15 -9.44 10.54 11.69
C SER A 15 -10.73 10.30 10.92
N GLU A 16 -11.47 11.40 10.69
CA GLU A 16 -12.77 11.41 10.00
C GLU A 16 -12.82 10.56 8.71
N PRO A 17 -11.80 10.52 7.82
CA PRO A 17 -11.91 9.74 6.58
C PRO A 17 -11.94 8.22 6.77
N ILE A 18 -11.10 7.69 7.67
CA ILE A 18 -11.10 6.25 8.01
C ILE A 18 -12.33 5.94 8.88
N GLU A 19 -12.73 6.84 9.76
CA GLU A 19 -13.92 6.64 10.57
C GLU A 19 -15.19 6.61 9.70
N ASP A 20 -15.32 7.51 8.72
CA ASP A 20 -16.38 7.50 7.72
C ASP A 20 -16.34 6.26 6.84
N PHE A 21 -15.14 5.79 6.49
CA PHE A 21 -15.00 4.49 5.88
C PHE A 21 -15.59 3.44 6.81
N MET A 22 -15.14 3.31 8.05
CA MET A 22 -15.66 2.32 9.01
C MET A 22 -17.16 2.48 9.33
N LYS A 23 -17.76 3.66 9.12
CA LYS A 23 -19.19 3.95 9.34
C LYS A 23 -20.10 3.79 8.12
N ARG A 24 -19.60 3.63 6.90
CA ARG A 24 -20.41 3.25 5.72
C ARG A 24 -21.09 1.89 5.96
N GLY A 25 -22.03 1.40 5.14
CA GLY A 25 -22.86 0.21 5.44
C GLY A 25 -22.15 -1.08 5.89
N PRO A 26 -22.82 -2.21 6.10
CA PRO A 26 -22.22 -3.36 6.80
C PRO A 26 -20.98 -4.00 6.13
N THR A 27 -20.67 -3.68 4.87
CA THR A 27 -19.55 -4.28 4.11
C THR A 27 -18.69 -3.20 3.44
N ARG A 28 -17.37 -3.45 3.38
CA ARG A 28 -16.40 -2.64 2.62
C ARG A 28 -15.96 -3.38 1.38
N VAL A 29 -15.83 -2.64 0.28
CA VAL A 29 -15.30 -3.18 -0.97
C VAL A 29 -13.87 -2.68 -1.14
N ILE A 30 -12.92 -3.60 -1.10
CA ILE A 30 -11.50 -3.32 -1.32
C ILE A 30 -11.11 -3.86 -2.68
N ALA A 31 -10.61 -3.02 -3.58
CA ALA A 31 -10.05 -3.50 -4.85
C ALA A 31 -8.62 -4.00 -4.60
N HIS A 32 -8.48 -5.32 -4.58
CA HIS A 32 -7.20 -6.01 -4.48
C HIS A 32 -6.32 -5.70 -5.69
N TRP A 33 -5.09 -5.26 -5.45
CA TRP A 33 -4.16 -4.72 -6.45
C TRP A 33 -4.72 -3.51 -7.21
N GLY A 34 -5.50 -2.69 -6.51
CA GLY A 34 -6.22 -1.55 -7.07
C GLY A 34 -5.32 -0.43 -7.62
N LEU A 35 -4.03 -0.39 -7.30
CA LEU A 35 -3.05 0.57 -7.84
C LEU A 35 -1.91 -0.12 -8.62
N CYS A 36 -2.23 -1.18 -9.36
CA CYS A 36 -1.29 -1.82 -10.27
C CYS A 36 -1.39 -1.24 -11.69
N PRO A 37 -0.48 -1.60 -12.62
CA PRO A 37 -0.51 -1.16 -14.02
C PRO A 37 -1.87 -1.28 -14.72
N ARG A 38 -2.73 -2.18 -14.25
CA ARG A 38 -4.08 -2.42 -14.78
C ARG A 38 -5.11 -1.37 -14.35
N THR A 39 -4.77 -0.53 -13.37
CA THR A 39 -5.71 0.44 -12.82
C THR A 39 -5.42 1.85 -13.31
N ARG A 40 -6.30 2.34 -14.19
CA ARG A 40 -6.34 3.77 -14.55
C ARG A 40 -7.29 4.50 -13.63
N LEU A 41 -6.74 5.29 -12.69
CA LEU A 41 -7.56 6.26 -11.96
C LEU A 41 -7.90 7.46 -12.85
N PRO A 42 -9.16 7.92 -12.89
CA PRO A 42 -9.54 9.10 -13.65
C PRO A 42 -8.77 10.34 -13.16
N ARG A 43 -8.27 11.16 -14.09
CA ARG A 43 -7.46 12.37 -13.78
C ARG A 43 -8.22 13.41 -12.93
N SER A 44 -9.55 13.36 -12.87
CA SER A 44 -10.36 14.29 -12.08
C SER A 44 -10.09 14.14 -10.57
N LYS A 45 -10.03 15.26 -9.84
CA LYS A 45 -9.94 15.29 -8.36
C LYS A 45 -11.23 14.84 -7.65
N LYS A 46 -12.34 14.62 -8.37
CA LYS A 46 -13.55 14.07 -7.77
C LYS A 46 -13.27 12.61 -7.40
N ARG A 47 -13.64 12.23 -6.17
CA ARG A 47 -13.57 10.85 -5.66
C ARG A 47 -13.96 9.91 -6.79
N SER A 48 -12.99 9.11 -7.22
CA SER A 48 -13.15 8.18 -8.35
C SER A 48 -14.45 7.43 -8.14
N ARG A 49 -15.31 7.33 -9.17
CA ARG A 49 -16.44 6.38 -9.17
C ARG A 49 -15.91 4.94 -9.30
N SER A 50 -14.85 4.62 -8.57
CA SER A 50 -14.50 3.26 -8.22
C SER A 50 -15.68 2.70 -7.43
N ALA A 51 -16.12 1.49 -7.77
CA ALA A 51 -17.05 0.75 -6.93
C ALA A 51 -16.42 0.33 -5.60
N ALA A 52 -15.10 0.46 -5.47
CA ALA A 52 -14.37 0.15 -4.25
C ALA A 52 -14.25 1.37 -3.33
N ASP A 53 -14.37 1.10 -2.04
CA ASP A 53 -14.18 2.06 -0.95
C ASP A 53 -12.69 2.34 -0.69
N MET A 54 -11.83 1.34 -0.96
CA MET A 54 -10.38 1.36 -0.73
C MET A 54 -9.67 0.55 -1.82
N PHE A 55 -8.44 0.93 -2.13
CA PHE A 55 -7.53 0.11 -2.94
C PHE A 55 -6.51 -0.57 -2.04
N GLU A 56 -6.18 -1.81 -2.34
CA GLU A 56 -5.10 -2.53 -1.71
C GLU A 56 -3.91 -2.59 -2.67
N LEU A 57 -2.70 -2.49 -2.12
CA LEU A 57 -1.44 -2.63 -2.83
C LEU A 57 -0.39 -3.30 -1.95
N ASP A 58 0.41 -4.16 -2.56
CA ASP A 58 1.60 -4.76 -1.97
C ASP A 58 2.82 -3.87 -2.19
N VAL A 59 3.72 -3.82 -1.21
CA VAL A 59 5.01 -3.13 -1.35
C VAL A 59 6.21 -3.99 -1.03
N LEU A 60 7.28 -3.78 -1.80
CA LEU A 60 8.61 -4.34 -1.61
C LEU A 60 9.68 -3.23 -1.76
N LEU A 61 10.94 -3.55 -1.44
CA LEU A 61 12.07 -2.65 -1.64
C LEU A 61 12.88 -3.01 -2.88
N SER A 62 13.30 -1.99 -3.61
CA SER A 62 14.40 -2.08 -4.57
C SER A 62 15.76 -2.18 -3.86
N ARG A 63 16.81 -2.54 -4.60
CA ARG A 63 18.20 -2.63 -4.12
C ARG A 63 18.71 -1.34 -3.47
N ASP A 64 18.29 -0.19 -4.01
CA ASP A 64 18.61 1.15 -3.51
C ASP A 64 17.61 1.68 -2.46
N GLY A 65 16.72 0.80 -1.96
CA GLY A 65 15.83 1.07 -0.84
C GLY A 65 14.64 1.96 -1.18
N CYS A 66 14.19 1.98 -2.43
CA CYS A 66 12.93 2.64 -2.81
C CYS A 66 11.76 1.69 -2.61
N VAL A 67 10.65 2.19 -2.07
CA VAL A 67 9.42 1.39 -1.88
C VAL A 67 8.65 1.32 -3.20
N VAL A 68 8.55 0.12 -3.77
CA VAL A 68 7.91 -0.16 -5.06
C VAL A 68 6.63 -0.97 -4.87
N VAL A 69 5.66 -0.75 -5.76
CA VAL A 69 4.36 -1.44 -5.74
C VAL A 69 4.41 -2.65 -6.66
N ILE A 70 4.58 -3.83 -6.08
CA ILE A 70 4.63 -5.12 -6.77
C ILE A 70 4.37 -6.24 -5.75
N HIS A 71 3.61 -7.26 -6.16
CA HIS A 71 3.15 -8.32 -5.27
C HIS A 71 4.20 -9.41 -5.05
N ASP A 72 4.82 -9.90 -6.13
CA ASP A 72 5.80 -10.97 -6.05
C ASP A 72 7.17 -10.41 -5.69
N ASP A 73 7.95 -11.19 -4.96
CA ASP A 73 9.38 -10.96 -4.71
C ASP A 73 10.21 -10.99 -6.00
N THR A 74 9.69 -11.63 -7.05
CA THR A 74 10.30 -11.78 -8.37
C THR A 74 9.55 -11.01 -9.46
N LEU A 75 10.28 -10.66 -10.52
CA LEU A 75 9.79 -9.88 -11.66
C LEU A 75 9.03 -10.71 -12.70
N ASP A 76 9.25 -12.02 -12.69
CA ASP A 76 8.98 -12.98 -13.75
C ASP A 76 7.51 -13.02 -14.19
N ARG A 77 6.56 -12.91 -13.24
CA ARG A 77 5.13 -13.06 -13.56
C ARG A 77 4.50 -11.80 -14.14
N THR A 78 4.97 -10.63 -13.72
CA THR A 78 4.24 -9.36 -13.94
C THR A 78 5.04 -8.32 -14.71
N THR A 79 6.19 -8.71 -15.25
CA THR A 79 7.03 -7.83 -16.05
C THR A 79 7.66 -8.58 -17.23
N ASP A 80 8.44 -7.87 -18.04
CA ASP A 80 9.34 -8.42 -19.04
C ASP A 80 10.77 -8.67 -18.53
N GLY A 81 10.99 -8.60 -17.20
CA GLY A 81 12.24 -8.93 -16.53
C GLY A 81 12.16 -10.23 -15.72
N GLU A 82 13.32 -10.69 -15.26
CA GLU A 82 13.46 -11.91 -14.45
C GLU A 82 14.32 -11.64 -13.21
N GLY A 83 14.01 -12.32 -12.10
CA GLY A 83 14.78 -12.28 -10.86
C GLY A 83 14.16 -11.43 -9.74
N GLU A 84 14.83 -11.43 -8.59
CA GLU A 84 14.37 -10.78 -7.35
C GLU A 84 14.29 -9.25 -7.49
N VAL A 85 13.17 -8.64 -7.10
CA VAL A 85 12.97 -7.18 -7.07
C VAL A 85 14.09 -6.49 -6.28
N ALA A 86 14.50 -7.08 -5.15
CA ALA A 86 15.56 -6.55 -4.29
C ALA A 86 16.97 -6.55 -4.95
N ALA A 87 17.14 -7.22 -6.10
CA ALA A 87 18.40 -7.21 -6.85
C ALA A 87 18.55 -5.99 -7.78
N PHE A 88 17.48 -5.23 -8.03
CA PHE A 88 17.45 -4.13 -8.99
C PHE A 88 17.26 -2.78 -8.30
N THR A 89 17.94 -1.75 -8.79
CA THR A 89 17.66 -0.35 -8.42
C THR A 89 16.31 0.11 -8.96
N LEU A 90 15.74 1.16 -8.37
CA LEU A 90 14.53 1.78 -8.91
C LEU A 90 14.70 2.17 -10.39
N ALA A 91 15.87 2.71 -10.75
CA ALA A 91 16.15 3.11 -12.13
C ALA A 91 16.17 1.92 -13.11
N GLU A 92 16.59 0.74 -12.67
CA GLU A 92 16.53 -0.49 -13.46
C GLU A 92 15.08 -1.01 -13.55
N LEU A 93 14.37 -1.08 -12.41
CA LEU A 93 12.96 -1.50 -12.33
C LEU A 93 12.04 -0.65 -13.22
N LYS A 94 12.31 0.66 -13.32
CA LYS A 94 11.53 1.59 -14.16
C LYS A 94 11.72 1.41 -15.66
N LYS A 95 12.64 0.55 -16.11
CA LYS A 95 12.81 0.22 -17.54
C LYS A 95 11.88 -0.91 -17.98
N LEU A 96 11.39 -1.71 -17.04
CA LEU A 96 10.57 -2.88 -17.32
C LEU A 96 9.16 -2.48 -17.74
N ASP A 97 8.56 -3.30 -18.59
CA ASP A 97 7.13 -3.28 -18.91
C ASP A 97 6.37 -4.13 -17.91
N ALA A 98 5.55 -3.48 -17.06
CA ALA A 98 4.75 -4.13 -16.04
C ALA A 98 3.26 -4.27 -16.43
N GLY A 99 2.89 -4.00 -17.69
CA GLY A 99 1.50 -4.01 -18.14
C GLY A 99 1.20 -4.98 -19.29
N SER A 100 2.17 -5.23 -20.18
CA SER A 100 2.00 -6.14 -21.34
C SER A 100 1.59 -7.56 -20.95
N TRP A 101 2.03 -8.06 -19.79
CA TRP A 101 1.64 -9.38 -19.27
C TRP A 101 0.13 -9.51 -19.02
N PHE A 102 -0.56 -8.38 -18.75
CA PHE A 102 -1.98 -8.37 -18.49
C PHE A 102 -2.80 -8.18 -19.76
N SER A 103 -2.46 -7.14 -20.55
CA SER A 103 -3.02 -6.94 -21.89
C SER A 103 -2.20 -5.91 -22.65
N GLU A 104 -2.25 -5.99 -23.99
CA GLU A 104 -1.58 -5.04 -24.89
C GLU A 104 -1.99 -3.57 -24.66
N GLU A 105 -3.19 -3.29 -24.14
CA GLU A 105 -3.62 -1.91 -23.81
C GLU A 105 -2.75 -1.24 -22.73
N PHE A 106 -2.10 -2.04 -21.90
CA PHE A 106 -1.22 -1.57 -20.81
C PHE A 106 0.26 -1.70 -21.17
N ALA A 107 0.61 -1.95 -22.43
CA ALA A 107 1.99 -2.02 -22.85
C ALA A 107 2.75 -0.74 -22.50
N GLY A 108 3.94 -0.91 -21.93
CA GLY A 108 4.82 0.17 -21.51
C GLY A 108 4.51 0.78 -20.13
N GLU A 109 3.49 0.30 -19.41
CA GLU A 109 3.28 0.68 -18.01
C GLU A 109 4.48 0.28 -17.15
N ARG A 110 4.80 1.08 -16.13
CA ARG A 110 5.98 0.88 -15.28
C ARG A 110 5.57 0.45 -13.87
N ILE A 111 6.44 -0.30 -13.20
CA ILE A 111 6.31 -0.61 -11.77
C ILE A 111 6.19 0.71 -10.99
N PRO A 112 5.09 1.03 -10.28
CA PRO A 112 4.94 2.27 -9.53
C PRO A 112 5.84 2.30 -8.28
N THR A 113 6.20 3.50 -7.81
CA THR A 113 6.63 3.65 -6.41
C THR A 113 5.42 3.83 -5.50
N LEU A 114 5.57 3.54 -4.20
CA LEU A 114 4.52 3.82 -3.22
C LEU A 114 4.11 5.30 -3.25
N GLU A 115 5.09 6.20 -3.31
CA GLU A 115 4.85 7.65 -3.41
C GLU A 115 3.96 8.01 -4.61
N GLN A 116 4.25 7.44 -5.78
CA GLN A 116 3.45 7.67 -7.00
C GLN A 116 2.02 7.15 -6.84
N ALA A 117 1.87 5.95 -6.26
CA ALA A 117 0.56 5.36 -6.01
C ALA A 117 -0.27 6.18 -5.01
N LEU A 118 0.32 6.62 -3.90
CA LEU A 118 -0.35 7.44 -2.88
C LEU A 118 -0.68 8.83 -3.40
N ARG A 119 0.21 9.49 -4.17
CA ARG A 119 -0.12 10.76 -4.85
C ARG A 119 -1.29 10.62 -5.80
N LEU A 120 -1.43 9.47 -6.47
CA LEU A 120 -2.56 9.20 -7.36
C LEU A 120 -3.86 8.97 -6.57
N ALA A 121 -3.78 8.35 -5.39
CA ALA A 121 -4.91 8.07 -4.51
C ALA A 121 -5.38 9.26 -3.67
N LYS A 122 -4.48 10.20 -3.34
CA LYS A 122 -4.75 11.33 -2.43
C LYS A 122 -6.01 12.12 -2.82
N GLY A 123 -6.95 12.24 -1.88
CA GLY A 123 -8.24 12.91 -2.06
C GLY A 123 -9.24 12.15 -2.96
N ARG A 124 -8.91 10.93 -3.40
CA ARG A 124 -9.75 10.13 -4.33
C ARG A 124 -10.20 8.79 -3.77
N ILE A 125 -9.35 8.09 -3.02
CA ILE A 125 -9.65 6.76 -2.47
C ILE A 125 -8.74 6.47 -1.28
N LEU A 126 -9.22 5.67 -0.33
CA LEU A 126 -8.37 5.15 0.75
C LEU A 126 -7.44 4.07 0.21
N VAL A 127 -6.34 3.81 0.91
CA VAL A 127 -5.35 2.81 0.49
C VAL A 127 -5.00 1.87 1.64
N ASN A 128 -5.03 0.57 1.39
CA ASN A 128 -4.41 -0.44 2.23
C ASN A 128 -3.03 -0.76 1.64
N VAL A 129 -1.98 -0.54 2.39
CA VAL A 129 -0.60 -0.86 2.01
C VAL A 129 -0.19 -2.13 2.75
N GLU A 130 -0.09 -3.24 2.02
CA GLU A 130 0.42 -4.50 2.54
C GLU A 130 1.94 -4.51 2.51
N ILE A 131 2.54 -4.64 3.70
CA ILE A 131 3.96 -4.93 3.86
C ILE A 131 4.14 -6.44 3.83
N LYS A 132 4.84 -6.96 2.82
CA LYS A 132 5.09 -8.39 2.65
C LYS A 132 6.07 -8.91 3.69
N THR A 133 5.88 -10.16 4.11
CA THR A 133 6.70 -10.85 5.12
C THR A 133 8.19 -10.84 4.75
N GLU A 134 8.46 -10.97 3.45
CA GLU A 134 9.78 -11.01 2.84
C GLU A 134 10.55 -9.69 3.01
N ALA A 135 9.84 -8.56 3.19
CA ALA A 135 10.44 -7.23 3.27
C ALA A 135 10.59 -6.66 4.70
N VAL A 136 10.08 -7.35 5.73
CA VAL A 136 9.95 -6.82 7.10
C VAL A 136 11.29 -6.47 7.76
N GLY A 137 12.40 -7.06 7.29
CA GLY A 137 13.75 -6.82 7.80
C GLY A 137 14.44 -5.56 7.27
N ASP A 138 13.98 -5.01 6.15
CA ASP A 138 14.80 -4.10 5.34
C ASP A 138 14.50 -2.60 5.57
N GLY A 139 13.80 -2.29 6.67
CA GLY A 139 13.40 -0.92 7.00
C GLY A 139 12.23 -0.40 6.15
N ILE A 140 11.55 -1.26 5.39
CA ILE A 140 10.40 -0.90 4.55
C ILE A 140 9.28 -0.23 5.35
N VAL A 141 9.05 -0.66 6.60
CA VAL A 141 8.01 -0.10 7.47
C VAL A 141 8.27 1.39 7.72
N ALA A 142 9.50 1.75 8.10
CA ALA A 142 9.87 3.14 8.36
C ALA A 142 9.76 3.99 7.10
N LYS A 143 10.27 3.50 5.96
CA LYS A 143 10.19 4.20 4.66
C LYS A 143 8.76 4.39 4.19
N ALA A 144 7.89 3.41 4.38
CA ALA A 144 6.48 3.52 4.02
C ALA A 144 5.78 4.58 4.88
N LEU A 145 6.02 4.58 6.20
CA LEU A 145 5.48 5.58 7.11
C LEU A 145 5.98 7.00 6.79
N GLU A 146 7.27 7.16 6.48
CA GLU A 146 7.87 8.42 6.03
C GLU A 146 7.15 8.96 4.79
N ILE A 147 6.96 8.13 3.76
CA ILE A 147 6.23 8.52 2.54
C ILE A 147 4.76 8.90 2.87
N ILE A 148 4.11 8.16 3.77
CA ILE A 148 2.72 8.44 4.18
C ILE A 148 2.62 9.79 4.91
N ASP A 149 3.59 10.11 5.77
CA ASP A 149 3.68 11.38 6.50
C ASP A 149 3.99 12.55 5.57
N GLU A 150 5.01 12.42 4.72
CA GLU A 150 5.39 13.45 3.74
C GLU A 150 4.25 13.80 2.77
N LEU A 151 3.41 12.81 2.47
CA LEU A 151 2.25 12.99 1.62
C LEU A 151 1.00 13.41 2.38
N ASP A 152 1.04 13.57 3.71
CA ASP A 152 -0.10 13.91 4.55
C ASP A 152 -1.29 12.98 4.23
N MET A 153 -1.04 11.68 4.39
CA MET A 153 -1.93 10.56 4.05
C MET A 153 -2.17 9.61 5.24
N LYS A 154 -1.67 9.92 6.44
CA LYS A 154 -1.86 9.13 7.67
C LYS A 154 -3.34 8.77 7.91
N ASP A 155 -4.21 9.73 7.61
CA ASP A 155 -5.67 9.62 7.74
C ASP A 155 -6.37 8.86 6.61
N ASN A 156 -5.62 8.43 5.59
CA ASN A 156 -6.14 7.80 4.39
C ASN A 156 -5.53 6.44 4.07
N VAL A 157 -4.58 6.00 4.90
CA VAL A 157 -3.84 4.76 4.70
C VAL A 157 -4.05 3.80 5.87
N VAL A 158 -4.24 2.53 5.54
CA VAL A 158 -4.16 1.41 6.48
C VAL A 158 -2.89 0.62 6.14
N ILE A 159 -2.09 0.28 7.15
CA ILE A 159 -0.99 -0.68 7.00
C ILE A 159 -1.51 -2.08 7.35
N SER A 160 -1.29 -3.04 6.46
CA SER A 160 -1.55 -4.47 6.71
C SER A 160 -0.29 -5.30 6.52
N SER A 161 -0.25 -6.49 7.12
CA SER A 161 0.84 -7.46 6.97
C SER A 161 0.38 -8.81 7.52
N PHE A 162 0.90 -9.90 6.95
CA PHE A 162 0.80 -11.24 7.54
C PHE A 162 1.87 -11.48 8.63
N ASP A 163 2.96 -10.73 8.63
CA ASP A 163 3.98 -10.76 9.67
C ASP A 163 3.61 -9.79 10.82
N PRO A 164 3.35 -10.29 12.04
CA PRO A 164 3.06 -9.45 13.20
C PRO A 164 4.18 -8.45 13.54
N LYS A 165 5.44 -8.74 13.20
CA LYS A 165 6.58 -7.84 13.46
C LYS A 165 6.44 -6.54 12.68
N ALA A 166 5.96 -6.59 11.45
CA ALA A 166 5.73 -5.38 10.65
C ALA A 166 4.67 -4.49 11.31
N LEU A 167 3.59 -5.10 11.81
CA LEU A 167 2.50 -4.38 12.49
C LEU A 167 2.96 -3.77 13.81
N SER A 168 3.70 -4.54 14.63
CA SER A 168 4.29 -4.02 15.87
C SER A 168 5.24 -2.86 15.57
N LYS A 169 6.11 -3.02 14.57
CA LYS A 169 7.06 -1.97 14.21
C LYS A 169 6.38 -0.71 13.68
N ALA A 170 5.32 -0.87 12.88
CA ALA A 170 4.54 0.25 12.39
C ALA A 170 3.88 1.00 13.54
N ARG A 171 3.30 0.27 14.51
CA ARG A 171 2.69 0.87 15.70
C ARG A 171 3.71 1.59 16.59
N GLU A 172 4.89 1.01 16.76
CA GLU A 172 5.98 1.64 17.55
C GLU A 172 6.39 2.98 16.94
N LEU A 173 6.70 3.00 15.64
CA LEU A 173 7.17 4.20 14.95
C LEU A 173 6.10 5.30 14.88
N ASP A 174 4.83 4.94 14.69
CA ASP A 174 3.71 5.90 14.66
C ASP A 174 3.49 6.60 16.01
N LEU A 175 3.78 5.92 17.13
CA LEU A 175 3.65 6.50 18.48
C LEU A 175 4.85 7.35 18.90
N GLU A 176 6.01 7.21 18.25
CA GLU A 176 7.20 8.03 18.55
C GLU A 176 7.11 9.45 17.96
N GLU A 177 6.21 9.68 16.99
CA GLU A 177 5.99 10.98 16.34
C GLU A 177 4.92 11.85 17.01
N THR A 178 4.23 11.36 18.05
CA THR A 178 3.25 12.10 18.87
C THR A 178 3.84 12.63 20.17
#